data_AF-A0A9D4JRT5-F1
#
_entry.id   AF-A0A9D4JRT5-F1
#
_cell.length_a   1.000
_cell.length_b   1.000
_cell.length_c   1.000
_cell.angle_alpha   90.00
_cell.angle_beta   90.00
_cell.angle_gamma   90.00
#
_symmetry.space_group_name_H-M   'P 1'
#
loop_
_entity.id
_entity.type
_entity.pdbx_description
1 polymer ?
#
loop_
_entity_poly.entity_id
_entity_poly.type
_entity_poly.pdbx_seq_one_letter_code
_entity_poly.pdbx_strand_id
1 'polypeptide(L)'
;MSSQPALTSTFGKSPEYRAGANVEAILTSTFGQSPEYRTGTNIEPVLSSTFSTRPEYRAGANVEQALTSTFGESPEYRAGANVEPALTSTFGESPEYIDVANVEPALTSTFGTIPKNRAGANVEPAQTSTFGKSPEYRAGTNVEPTLTSTFGTTEMLENAALNHFRFIMGHFANRNSW
;
A
#
# COMPACT_ATOMS: atom_id res chain seq x y z
N MET A 1 12.99 20.52 16.58
CA MET A 1 14.18 19.72 16.22
C MET A 1 13.67 18.55 15.40
N SER A 2 13.94 18.51 14.09
CA SER A 2 13.72 17.28 13.32
C SER A 2 14.84 16.32 13.69
N SER A 3 14.49 15.11 14.10
CA SER A 3 15.46 14.02 14.29
C SER A 3 15.39 13.13 13.06
N GLN A 4 16.55 12.80 12.48
CA GLN A 4 16.64 11.89 11.33
C GLN A 4 17.40 10.61 11.70
N PRO A 5 16.82 9.71 12.51
CA PRO A 5 17.45 8.44 12.85
C PRO A 5 17.59 7.53 11.62
N ALA A 6 18.77 6.95 11.47
CA ALA A 6 19.02 5.83 10.57
C ALA A 6 19.43 4.60 11.40
N LEU A 7 18.60 3.54 11.38
CA LEU A 7 18.87 2.31 12.12
C LEU A 7 18.91 1.12 11.15
N THR A 8 19.97 0.33 11.24
CA THR A 8 20.17 -0.84 10.40
C THR A 8 20.43 -2.08 11.25
N SER A 9 19.76 -3.18 10.94
CA SER A 9 20.03 -4.50 11.51
C SER A 9 20.31 -5.50 10.40
N THR A 10 21.45 -6.17 10.45
CA THR A 10 21.79 -7.20 9.45
C THR A 10 21.22 -8.56 9.85
N PHE A 11 21.21 -8.88 11.15
CA PHE A 11 20.70 -10.15 11.68
C PHE A 11 19.94 -9.93 12.99
N GLY A 12 18.80 -10.60 13.14
CA GLY A 12 18.09 -10.72 14.42
C GLY A 12 16.89 -9.77 14.55
N LYS A 13 16.74 -9.14 15.72
CA LYS A 13 15.61 -8.25 15.98
C LYS A 13 15.80 -6.95 15.18
N SER A 14 14.72 -6.51 14.55
CA SER A 14 14.69 -5.25 13.83
C SER A 14 14.71 -4.03 14.72
N PRO A 15 15.12 -2.87 14.19
CA PRO A 15 14.95 -1.60 14.89
C PRO A 15 13.47 -1.27 15.09
N GLU A 16 13.12 -0.85 16.30
CA GLU A 16 11.85 -0.23 16.63
C GLU A 16 12.07 1.26 16.85
N TYR A 17 11.22 2.10 16.26
CA TYR A 17 11.29 3.54 16.50
C TYR A 17 9.91 4.14 16.80
N ARG A 18 9.90 5.07 17.75
CA ARG A 18 8.69 5.80 18.19
C ARG A 18 8.96 7.29 18.23
N ALA A 19 8.11 8.07 17.58
CA ALA A 19 8.18 9.54 17.60
C ALA A 19 6.82 10.19 17.80
N GLY A 20 6.85 11.47 18.19
CA GLY A 20 5.65 12.30 18.37
C GLY A 20 5.21 13.02 17.09
N ALA A 21 6.05 13.91 16.54
CA ALA A 21 5.76 14.67 15.34
C ALA A 21 7.04 15.17 14.66
N ASN A 22 7.00 15.46 13.36
CA ASN A 22 8.11 16.05 12.57
C ASN A 22 9.40 15.22 12.61
N VAL A 23 9.33 14.01 12.07
CA VAL A 23 10.44 13.07 12.02
C VAL A 23 10.56 12.49 10.62
N GLU A 24 11.79 12.41 10.14
CA GLU A 24 12.20 11.58 9.02
C GLU A 24 12.97 10.40 9.58
N ALA A 25 12.77 9.17 9.12
CA ALA A 25 13.52 8.04 9.67
C ALA A 25 13.77 6.97 8.62
N ILE A 26 14.95 6.34 8.69
CA ILE A 26 15.30 5.23 7.81
C ILE A 26 15.58 4.01 8.67
N LEU A 27 14.74 2.97 8.54
CA LEU A 27 14.97 1.71 9.22
C LEU A 27 15.14 0.57 8.21
N THR A 28 16.25 -0.16 8.32
CA THR A 28 16.58 -1.24 7.39
C THR A 28 16.85 -2.54 8.14
N SER A 29 16.27 -3.64 7.67
CA SER A 29 16.57 -5.00 8.15
C SER A 29 16.93 -5.93 6.99
N THR A 30 17.99 -6.72 7.13
CA THR A 30 18.37 -7.68 6.09
C THR A 30 17.84 -9.08 6.37
N PHE A 31 18.06 -9.62 7.58
CA PHE A 31 17.61 -10.96 7.98
C PHE A 31 16.96 -10.93 9.37
N GLY A 32 15.68 -11.32 9.46
CA GLY A 32 14.99 -11.49 10.75
C GLY A 32 13.60 -10.86 10.81
N GLN A 33 13.27 -10.23 11.93
CA GLN A 33 12.03 -9.44 12.05
C GLN A 33 12.14 -8.18 11.17
N SER A 34 11.03 -7.63 10.70
CA SER A 34 11.04 -6.34 9.99
C SER A 34 10.95 -5.15 10.94
N PRO A 35 11.37 -3.94 10.48
CA PRO A 35 11.24 -2.72 11.28
C PRO A 35 9.80 -2.44 11.68
N GLU A 36 9.62 -1.94 12.91
CA GLU A 36 8.34 -1.43 13.37
C GLU A 36 8.48 0.06 13.68
N TYR A 37 7.57 0.86 13.12
CA TYR A 37 7.57 2.30 13.33
C TYR A 37 6.18 2.79 13.74
N ARG A 38 6.15 3.58 14.83
CA ARG A 38 4.92 4.18 15.34
C ARG A 38 5.10 5.67 15.57
N THR A 39 4.19 6.48 15.05
CA THR A 39 4.33 7.94 15.14
C THR A 39 3.00 8.68 15.18
N GLY A 40 3.06 9.97 15.52
CA GLY A 40 1.94 10.91 15.44
C GLY A 40 1.82 11.54 14.05
N THR A 41 2.06 12.85 13.94
CA THR A 41 1.72 13.66 12.74
C THR A 41 2.92 14.28 12.03
N ASN A 42 2.84 14.51 10.71
CA ASN A 42 3.88 15.11 9.86
C ASN A 42 5.18 14.28 9.83
N ILE A 43 5.19 13.15 9.12
CA ILE A 43 6.25 12.15 9.21
C ILE A 43 6.59 11.57 7.84
N GLU A 44 7.88 11.36 7.60
CA GLU A 44 8.44 10.82 6.35
C GLU A 44 9.42 9.65 6.60
N PRO A 45 8.92 8.43 6.93
CA PRO A 45 9.74 7.27 7.17
C PRO A 45 9.95 6.41 5.92
N VAL A 46 11.14 5.82 5.84
CA VAL A 46 11.51 4.79 4.87
C VAL A 46 11.85 3.52 5.63
N LEU A 47 11.09 2.45 5.39
CA LEU A 47 11.34 1.13 5.97
C LEU A 47 11.66 0.13 4.85
N SER A 48 12.76 -0.61 5.01
CA SER A 48 13.16 -1.64 4.05
C SER A 48 13.50 -2.95 4.73
N SER A 49 12.99 -4.06 4.19
CA SER A 49 13.33 -5.41 4.61
C SER A 49 13.69 -6.32 3.45
N THR A 50 14.79 -7.08 3.55
CA THR A 50 15.20 -7.99 2.46
C THR A 50 14.70 -9.42 2.66
N PHE A 51 14.94 -10.03 3.83
CA PHE A 51 14.47 -11.38 4.20
C PHE A 51 13.84 -11.32 5.58
N SER A 52 12.56 -10.94 5.65
CA SER A 52 11.97 -10.65 6.95
C SER A 52 10.47 -10.92 7.03
N THR A 53 9.99 -11.01 8.26
CA THR A 53 8.56 -11.05 8.58
C THR A 53 8.02 -9.62 8.65
N ARG A 54 7.19 -9.25 7.68
CA ARG A 54 6.24 -8.11 7.64
C ARG A 54 6.65 -6.80 8.34
N PRO A 55 7.06 -5.75 7.60
CA PRO A 55 7.13 -4.40 8.15
C PRO A 55 5.74 -3.94 8.61
N GLU A 56 5.65 -3.41 9.83
CA GLU A 56 4.42 -2.81 10.34
C GLU A 56 4.61 -1.33 10.62
N TYR A 57 3.69 -0.54 10.08
CA TYR A 57 3.67 0.88 10.32
C TYR A 57 2.31 1.35 10.81
N ARG A 58 2.33 2.22 11.83
CA ARG A 58 1.15 2.91 12.33
C ARG A 58 1.42 4.39 12.50
N ALA A 59 0.60 5.23 11.88
CA ALA A 59 0.64 6.68 12.13
C ALA A 59 -0.72 7.33 12.33
N GLY A 60 -0.65 8.57 12.80
CA GLY A 60 -1.76 9.49 12.90
C GLY A 60 -2.14 10.06 11.53
N ALA A 61 -1.67 11.27 11.23
CA ALA A 61 -2.11 12.04 10.07
C ALA A 61 -0.95 12.83 9.41
N ASN A 62 -1.11 13.19 8.13
CA ASN A 62 -0.09 13.87 7.31
C ASN A 62 1.20 13.06 7.24
N VAL A 63 1.17 11.96 6.50
CA VAL A 63 2.29 11.03 6.41
C VAL A 63 2.55 10.66 4.97
N GLU A 64 3.78 10.87 4.52
CA GLU A 64 4.30 10.30 3.29
C GLU A 64 5.27 9.19 3.69
N GLN A 65 5.19 8.01 3.10
CA GLN A 65 6.07 6.93 3.56
C GLN A 65 6.35 5.89 2.49
N ALA A 66 7.52 5.25 2.60
CA ALA A 66 7.91 4.18 1.70
C ALA A 66 8.23 2.90 2.49
N LEU A 67 7.49 1.82 2.23
CA LEU A 67 7.76 0.50 2.80
C LEU A 67 8.12 -0.47 1.67
N THR A 68 9.27 -1.12 1.79
CA THR A 68 9.75 -2.09 0.80
C THR A 68 10.07 -3.43 1.45
N SER A 69 9.54 -4.51 0.87
CA SER A 69 9.90 -5.89 1.22
C SER A 69 10.36 -6.65 -0.02
N THR A 70 11.53 -7.29 0.03
CA THR A 70 12.05 -8.07 -1.11
C THR A 70 11.60 -9.53 -1.06
N PHE A 71 11.77 -10.20 0.08
CA PHE A 71 11.35 -11.58 0.31
C PHE A 71 10.65 -11.71 1.67
N GLY A 72 9.42 -12.24 1.66
CA GLY A 72 8.67 -12.58 2.87
C GLY A 72 7.25 -12.03 2.87
N GLU A 73 6.73 -11.77 4.07
CA GLU A 73 5.42 -11.13 4.22
C GLU A 73 5.51 -9.64 3.86
N SER A 74 4.46 -9.16 3.20
CA SER A 74 4.37 -7.79 2.72
C SER A 74 4.15 -6.77 3.83
N PRO A 75 4.47 -5.49 3.61
CA PRO A 75 4.16 -4.42 4.55
C PRO A 75 2.66 -4.33 4.87
N GLU A 76 2.32 -4.16 6.16
CA GLU A 76 0.99 -3.69 6.58
C GLU A 76 1.09 -2.25 7.05
N TYR A 77 0.22 -1.41 6.50
CA TYR A 77 0.08 -0.03 6.93
C TYR A 77 -1.30 0.25 7.49
N ARG A 78 -1.31 0.98 8.62
CA ARG A 78 -2.51 1.61 9.15
C ARG A 78 -2.28 3.08 9.46
N ALA A 79 -3.17 3.95 8.99
CA ALA A 79 -3.20 5.32 9.48
C ALA A 79 -4.58 5.93 9.62
N GLY A 80 -4.58 7.13 10.21
CA GLY A 80 -5.63 8.11 10.04
C GLY A 80 -5.39 8.97 8.80
N ALA A 81 -5.83 10.22 8.80
CA ALA A 81 -6.08 10.95 7.55
C ALA A 81 -4.87 11.64 6.89
N ASN A 82 -5.00 11.94 5.59
CA ASN A 82 -4.03 12.66 4.75
C ASN A 82 -2.71 11.90 4.63
N VAL A 83 -2.71 10.82 3.85
CA VAL A 83 -1.57 9.91 3.77
C VAL A 83 -1.27 9.51 2.32
N GLU A 84 0.02 9.49 1.98
CA GLU A 84 0.53 9.07 0.67
C GLU A 84 1.58 7.96 0.84
N PRO A 85 1.12 6.71 0.99
CA PRO A 85 1.97 5.56 1.24
C PRO A 85 2.38 4.86 -0.07
N ALA A 86 3.67 4.60 -0.22
CA ALA A 86 4.22 3.74 -1.25
C ALA A 86 4.63 2.39 -0.64
N LEU A 87 3.88 1.32 -0.95
CA LEU A 87 4.18 -0.03 -0.47
C LEU A 87 4.61 -0.92 -1.63
N THR A 88 5.79 -1.53 -1.52
CA THR A 88 6.34 -2.41 -2.56
C THR A 88 6.71 -3.77 -2.00
N SER A 89 6.28 -4.82 -2.71
CA SER A 89 6.70 -6.20 -2.48
C SER A 89 7.24 -6.83 -3.76
N THR A 90 8.41 -7.47 -3.67
CA THR A 90 9.02 -8.16 -4.83
C THR A 90 8.61 -9.63 -4.88
N PHE A 91 8.78 -10.39 -3.79
CA PHE A 91 8.43 -11.80 -3.69
C PHE A 91 7.70 -12.10 -2.38
N GLY A 92 6.44 -12.53 -2.46
CA GLY A 92 5.68 -12.99 -1.31
C GLY A 92 4.22 -12.57 -1.32
N GLU A 93 3.65 -12.36 -0.13
CA GLU A 93 2.32 -11.73 -0.03
C GLU A 93 2.39 -10.28 -0.50
N SER A 94 1.24 -9.69 -0.83
CA SER A 94 1.14 -8.32 -1.33
C SER A 94 0.77 -7.31 -0.24
N PRO A 95 1.08 -6.02 -0.44
CA PRO A 95 0.84 -5.00 0.58
C PRO A 95 -0.62 -4.91 0.98
N GLU A 96 -0.87 -4.73 2.27
CA GLU A 96 -2.18 -4.40 2.81
C GLU A 96 -2.18 -2.98 3.38
N TYR A 97 -3.18 -2.22 2.95
CA TYR A 97 -3.38 -0.85 3.36
C TYR A 97 -4.75 -0.65 4.00
N ILE A 98 -4.79 -0.05 5.19
CA ILE A 98 -6.03 0.30 5.88
C ILE A 98 -6.01 1.76 6.34
N ASP A 99 -7.04 2.52 5.99
CA ASP A 99 -7.18 3.93 6.40
C ASP A 99 -8.64 4.39 6.52
N VAL A 100 -8.80 5.51 7.23
CA VAL A 100 -9.99 6.29 7.50
C VAL A 100 -10.32 7.31 6.39
N ALA A 101 -9.42 8.19 5.92
CA ALA A 101 -9.80 9.24 4.93
C ALA A 101 -8.65 10.02 4.25
N ASN A 102 -8.88 10.54 3.04
CA ASN A 102 -7.97 11.40 2.24
C ASN A 102 -6.62 10.74 1.97
N VAL A 103 -6.56 9.86 0.98
CA VAL A 103 -5.40 8.97 0.81
C VAL A 103 -5.10 8.69 -0.66
N GLU A 104 -3.82 8.67 -1.01
CA GLU A 104 -3.33 8.28 -2.34
C GLU A 104 -2.33 7.12 -2.24
N PRO A 105 -2.80 5.89 -1.97
CA PRO A 105 -1.92 4.75 -1.75
C PRO A 105 -1.42 4.15 -3.06
N ALA A 106 -0.09 4.03 -3.19
CA ALA A 106 0.58 3.35 -4.27
C ALA A 106 1.06 1.95 -3.80
N LEU A 107 0.40 0.89 -4.27
CA LEU A 107 0.72 -0.49 -3.90
C LEU A 107 1.27 -1.25 -5.11
N THR A 108 2.48 -1.79 -5.00
CA THR A 108 3.12 -2.56 -6.07
C THR A 108 3.50 -3.96 -5.60
N SER A 109 3.15 -4.97 -6.39
CA SER A 109 3.56 -6.35 -6.21
C SER A 109 4.15 -6.91 -7.50
N THR A 110 5.36 -7.48 -7.42
CA THR A 110 6.03 -8.05 -8.61
C THR A 110 5.70 -9.53 -8.79
N PHE A 111 5.90 -10.35 -7.76
CA PHE A 111 5.57 -11.77 -7.72
C PHE A 111 4.82 -12.09 -6.43
N GLY A 112 3.49 -12.21 -6.50
CA GLY A 112 2.70 -12.37 -5.28
C GLY A 112 1.19 -12.39 -5.45
N THR A 113 0.50 -12.22 -4.32
CA THR A 113 -0.97 -12.19 -4.25
C THR A 113 -1.51 -10.77 -4.54
N ILE A 114 -2.75 -10.49 -4.15
CA ILE A 114 -3.50 -9.28 -4.48
C ILE A 114 -3.07 -8.12 -3.55
N PRO A 115 -2.63 -6.94 -4.06
CA PRO A 115 -2.59 -5.73 -3.24
C PRO A 115 -3.98 -5.40 -2.72
N LYS A 116 -4.12 -5.23 -1.41
CA LYS A 116 -5.40 -4.94 -0.78
C LYS A 116 -5.40 -3.54 -0.22
N ASN A 117 -6.44 -2.79 -0.56
CA ASN A 117 -6.69 -1.50 0.05
C ASN A 117 -8.09 -1.47 0.64
N ARG A 118 -8.15 -1.07 1.91
CA ARG A 118 -9.37 -0.78 2.63
C ARG A 118 -9.35 0.66 3.12
N ALA A 119 -10.17 1.50 2.49
CA ALA A 119 -10.22 2.92 2.80
C ALA A 119 -11.62 3.37 3.24
N GLY A 120 -11.70 4.48 3.96
CA GLY A 120 -12.97 5.17 4.23
C GLY A 120 -13.38 6.06 3.05
N ALA A 121 -13.09 7.37 3.11
CA ALA A 121 -13.55 8.34 2.10
C ALA A 121 -12.41 9.13 1.44
N ASN A 122 -12.63 9.59 0.20
CA ASN A 122 -11.71 10.39 -0.61
C ASN A 122 -10.36 9.68 -0.85
N VAL A 123 -10.37 8.62 -1.65
CA VAL A 123 -9.16 7.80 -1.85
C VAL A 123 -8.91 7.51 -3.32
N GLU A 124 -7.66 7.74 -3.75
CA GLU A 124 -7.18 7.53 -5.12
C GLU A 124 -6.07 6.47 -5.13
N PRO A 125 -6.43 5.17 -5.05
CA PRO A 125 -5.45 4.10 -4.98
C PRO A 125 -4.83 3.84 -6.35
N ALA A 126 -3.52 3.71 -6.40
CA ALA A 126 -2.79 3.17 -7.54
C ALA A 126 -2.26 1.78 -7.17
N GLN A 127 -2.76 0.71 -7.79
CA GLN A 127 -2.31 -0.65 -7.50
C GLN A 127 -1.78 -1.33 -8.76
N THR A 128 -0.60 -1.93 -8.66
CA THR A 128 0.06 -2.64 -9.75
C THR A 128 0.44 -4.06 -9.32
N SER A 129 0.12 -5.04 -10.16
CA SER A 129 0.55 -6.43 -10.03
C SER A 129 1.18 -6.91 -11.33
N THR A 130 2.44 -7.36 -11.29
CA THR A 130 3.14 -7.82 -12.49
C THR A 130 2.85 -9.30 -12.77
N PHE A 131 3.09 -10.17 -11.79
CA PHE A 131 2.82 -11.62 -11.85
C PHE A 131 2.04 -12.05 -10.61
N GLY A 132 0.77 -12.42 -10.78
CA GLY A 132 -0.08 -12.73 -9.62
C GLY A 132 -1.57 -12.61 -9.89
N LYS A 133 -2.37 -12.48 -8.84
CA LYS A 133 -3.77 -12.11 -8.97
C LYS A 133 -3.91 -10.60 -9.16
N SER A 134 -4.99 -10.17 -9.80
CA SER A 134 -5.26 -8.74 -10.02
C SER A 134 -5.53 -8.01 -8.70
N PRO A 135 -5.20 -6.71 -8.58
CA PRO A 135 -5.43 -5.94 -7.35
C PRO A 135 -6.91 -5.84 -6.94
N GLU A 136 -7.17 -5.73 -5.64
CA GLU A 136 -8.51 -5.54 -5.06
C GLU A 136 -8.59 -4.24 -4.27
N TYR A 137 -9.71 -3.56 -4.44
CA TYR A 137 -10.01 -2.33 -3.73
C TYR A 137 -11.37 -2.39 -3.05
N ARG A 138 -11.44 -1.96 -1.79
CA ARG A 138 -12.69 -1.70 -1.06
C ARG A 138 -12.61 -0.34 -0.38
N ALA A 139 -13.59 0.52 -0.62
CA ALA A 139 -13.78 1.69 0.23
C ALA A 139 -15.22 2.17 0.34
N GLY A 140 -15.38 3.22 1.14
CA GLY A 140 -16.61 3.97 1.29
C GLY A 140 -16.87 4.87 0.08
N THR A 141 -16.84 6.19 0.28
CA THR A 141 -17.33 7.18 -0.71
C THR A 141 -16.19 7.97 -1.33
N ASN A 142 -16.36 8.44 -2.58
CA ASN A 142 -15.39 9.24 -3.34
C ASN A 142 -14.07 8.48 -3.58
N VAL A 143 -14.08 7.61 -4.59
CA VAL A 143 -12.95 6.73 -4.90
C VAL A 143 -12.69 6.76 -6.39
N GLU A 144 -11.43 6.94 -6.77
CA GLU A 144 -10.97 6.83 -8.16
C GLU A 144 -9.78 5.85 -8.24
N PRO A 145 -10.04 4.53 -8.42
CA PRO A 145 -8.96 3.54 -8.39
C PRO A 145 -8.32 3.33 -9.76
N THR A 146 -6.99 3.28 -9.77
CA THR A 146 -6.19 2.86 -10.94
C THR A 146 -5.56 1.50 -10.65
N LEU A 147 -6.07 0.44 -11.28
CA LEU A 147 -5.59 -0.94 -11.08
C LEU A 147 -4.95 -1.48 -12.36
N THR A 148 -3.70 -1.93 -12.27
CA THR A 148 -2.95 -2.51 -13.39
C THR A 148 -2.51 -3.93 -13.08
N SER A 149 -2.71 -4.85 -14.03
CA SER A 149 -2.25 -6.24 -13.97
C SER A 149 -1.60 -6.63 -15.29
N THR A 150 -0.37 -7.14 -15.28
CA THR A 150 0.34 -7.54 -16.51
C THR A 150 0.14 -9.01 -16.84
N PHE A 151 0.38 -9.91 -15.89
CA PHE A 151 0.29 -11.36 -16.06
C PHE A 151 -0.52 -12.02 -14.92
N GLY A 152 -1.84 -11.79 -14.90
CA GLY A 152 -2.71 -12.27 -13.81
C GLY A 152 -4.17 -12.53 -14.19
N THR A 153 -4.90 -13.22 -13.30
CA THR A 153 -6.35 -13.45 -13.43
C THR A 153 -7.13 -12.31 -12.76
N THR A 154 -8.18 -11.82 -13.41
CA THR A 154 -9.04 -10.73 -12.91
C THR A 154 -10.20 -11.30 -12.11
N GLU A 155 -10.32 -10.94 -10.83
CA GLU A 155 -11.56 -11.09 -10.06
C GLU A 155 -12.06 -9.70 -9.60
N MET A 156 -13.27 -9.38 -10.07
CA MET A 156 -14.26 -8.41 -9.60
C MET A 156 -13.82 -7.01 -9.08
N LEU A 157 -14.15 -5.98 -9.87
CA LEU A 157 -14.30 -4.59 -9.45
C LEU A 157 -15.71 -4.39 -8.85
N GLU A 158 -15.82 -4.19 -7.53
CA GLU A 158 -17.10 -3.91 -6.86
C GLU A 158 -17.12 -2.51 -6.24
N ASN A 159 -17.55 -1.52 -7.05
CA ASN A 159 -18.35 -0.32 -6.71
C ASN A 159 -18.03 0.89 -7.60
N ALA A 160 -19.09 1.62 -7.97
CA ALA A 160 -19.17 2.83 -8.81
C ALA A 160 -18.62 2.71 -10.26
N ALA A 161 -17.37 2.28 -10.45
CA ALA A 161 -16.73 2.16 -11.76
C ALA A 161 -17.40 1.09 -12.64
N LEU A 162 -17.92 0.01 -12.06
CA LEU A 162 -18.62 -1.04 -12.81
C LEU A 162 -19.93 -0.55 -13.43
N ASN A 163 -20.64 0.40 -12.79
CA ASN A 163 -21.86 0.99 -13.36
C ASN A 163 -21.53 1.87 -14.56
N HIS A 164 -20.43 2.65 -14.49
CA HIS A 164 -19.96 3.46 -15.60
C HIS A 164 -19.40 2.59 -16.74
N PHE A 165 -18.61 1.56 -16.42
CA PHE A 165 -18.06 0.63 -17.40
C PHE A 165 -19.15 -0.21 -18.08
N ARG A 166 -20.15 -0.72 -17.35
CA ARG A 166 -21.32 -1.40 -17.93
C ARG A 166 -22.16 -0.47 -18.82
N PHE A 167 -22.30 0.79 -18.43
CA PHE A 167 -23.00 1.81 -19.24
C PHE A 167 -22.28 2.07 -20.58
N ILE A 168 -20.95 2.19 -20.56
CA ILE A 168 -20.12 2.37 -21.76
C ILE A 168 -20.15 1.11 -22.64
N MET A 169 -19.94 -0.08 -22.06
CA MET A 169 -19.93 -1.34 -22.82
C MET A 169 -21.32 -1.72 -23.37
N GLY A 170 -22.40 -1.35 -22.69
CA GLY A 170 -23.77 -1.48 -23.19
C GLY A 170 -24.06 -0.67 -24.46
N HIS A 171 -23.36 0.45 -24.66
CA HIS A 171 -23.47 1.25 -25.89
C HIS A 171 -22.71 0.66 -27.09
N PHE A 172 -21.68 -0.17 -26.85
CA PHE A 172 -20.98 -0.87 -27.92
C PHE A 172 -21.69 -2.15 -28.37
N ALA A 173 -22.39 -2.84 -27.47
CA ALA A 173 -23.16 -4.04 -27.80
C ALA A 173 -24.40 -3.76 -28.69
N ASN A 174 -24.93 -2.53 -28.69
CA ASN A 174 -26.15 -2.16 -29.43
C ASN A 174 -25.89 -1.51 -30.80
N ARG A 175 -24.64 -1.46 -31.28
CA ARG A 175 -24.28 -0.87 -32.59
C ARG A 175 -24.03 -1.88 -33.72
N ASN A 176 -24.33 -3.16 -33.50
CA ASN A 176 -24.19 -4.22 -34.52
C ASN A 176 -25.53 -4.83 -34.98
N SER A 177 -26.65 -4.13 -34.78
CA SER A 177 -27.96 -4.57 -35.29
C SER A 177 -28.50 -3.60 -36.35
N TRP A 178 -27.85 -3.55 -37.52
CA TRP A 178 -28.42 -3.16 -38.81
C TRP A 178 -27.70 -3.91 -39.92
#